data_AF-X1CUJ5-F1
#
_entry.id   AF-X1CUJ5-F1
#
_cell.length_a   1.000
_cell.length_b   1.000
_cell.length_c   1.000
_cell.angle_alpha   90.00
_cell.angle_beta   90.00
_cell.angle_gamma   90.00
#
_symmetry.space_group_name_H-M   'P 1'
#
loop_
_entity.id
_entity.type
_entity.pdbx_description
1 polymer ?
#
loop_
_entity_poly.entity_id
_entity_poly.type
_entity_poly.pdbx_seq_one_letter_code
_entity_poly.pdbx_strand_id
1 'polypeptide(L)'
;MEINQAPTLNNLRVENNDFVSAIGHRKLSFNDIIKEAKLEVNIPRGKWSFLDNNADGNSLNYDQRVQNAADYLKNEILTEKYKQDKNLEFNQAPTLDKLREEHGDFVAAIGDHHISYNDIIKEANFEINIPRGKWSFLDTNAEGNLLTYDQSVQNAAEYLKNEILTEKFKQDNNIELNQAPTIPQLQEEHKDFISAIGN
;
A
#
# COMPACT_ATOMS: atom_id res chain seq x y z
N MET A 1 -40.59 -1.25 13.64
CA MET A 1 -39.53 -2.19 14.03
C MET A 1 -38.48 -1.36 14.75
N GLU A 2 -38.37 -1.50 16.07
CA GLU A 2 -37.27 -0.89 16.82
C GLU A 2 -35.98 -1.63 16.46
N ILE A 3 -34.93 -0.87 16.20
CA ILE A 3 -33.63 -1.39 15.75
C ILE A 3 -32.83 -1.75 17.00
N ASN A 4 -32.60 -3.05 17.23
CA ASN A 4 -31.79 -3.58 18.35
C ASN A 4 -30.28 -3.45 18.07
N GLN A 5 -29.80 -2.23 17.88
CA GLN A 5 -28.38 -1.95 17.70
C GLN A 5 -27.65 -1.97 19.04
N ALA A 6 -26.52 -2.67 19.10
CA ALA A 6 -25.66 -2.65 20.27
C ALA A 6 -25.06 -1.24 20.49
N PRO A 7 -24.73 -0.87 21.73
CA PRO A 7 -23.86 0.28 21.97
C PRO A 7 -22.42 -0.05 21.57
N THR A 8 -21.66 0.93 21.10
CA THR A 8 -20.22 0.75 20.84
C THR A 8 -19.46 0.61 22.16
N LEU A 9 -18.29 -0.05 22.15
CA LEU A 9 -17.45 -0.18 23.34
C LEU A 9 -17.02 1.20 23.90
N ASN A 10 -16.80 2.18 23.02
CA ASN A 10 -16.46 3.54 23.42
C ASN A 10 -17.64 4.25 24.07
N ASN A 11 -18.87 4.07 23.57
CA ASN A 11 -20.07 4.61 24.21
C ASN A 11 -20.25 3.99 25.62
N LEU A 12 -19.97 2.69 25.77
CA LEU A 12 -20.01 2.03 27.07
C LEU A 12 -18.88 2.46 28.01
N ARG A 13 -17.71 2.89 27.52
CA ARG A 13 -16.63 3.38 28.39
C ARG A 13 -16.99 4.67 29.12
N VAL A 14 -17.80 5.53 28.51
CA VAL A 14 -18.18 6.82 29.08
C VAL A 14 -19.14 6.64 30.27
N GLU A 15 -20.08 5.70 30.17
CA GLU A 15 -21.16 5.54 31.17
C GLU A 15 -21.06 4.24 32.00
N ASN A 16 -20.30 3.24 31.52
CA ASN A 16 -20.25 1.88 32.07
C ASN A 16 -18.81 1.34 32.13
N ASN A 17 -17.87 2.16 32.58
CA ASN A 17 -16.44 1.83 32.63
C ASN A 17 -16.14 0.57 33.47
N ASP A 18 -16.92 0.30 34.51
CA ASP A 18 -16.79 -0.89 35.36
C ASP A 18 -17.09 -2.18 34.58
N PHE A 19 -18.11 -2.15 33.71
CA PHE A 19 -18.45 -3.27 32.83
C PHE A 19 -17.32 -3.51 31.81
N VAL A 20 -16.82 -2.45 31.16
CA VAL A 20 -15.71 -2.55 30.19
C VAL A 20 -14.42 -3.07 30.85
N SER A 21 -14.16 -2.66 32.09
CA SER A 21 -13.02 -3.15 32.86
C SER A 21 -13.20 -4.63 33.24
N ALA A 22 -14.41 -5.01 33.68
CA ALA A 22 -14.74 -6.37 34.08
C ALA A 22 -14.61 -7.39 32.92
N ILE A 23 -15.02 -7.03 31.70
CA ILE A 23 -14.84 -7.87 30.51
C ILE A 23 -13.36 -7.98 30.12
N GLY A 24 -12.60 -6.89 30.22
CA GLY A 24 -11.16 -6.86 29.92
C GLY A 24 -10.36 -7.74 30.87
N HIS A 25 -10.61 -7.66 32.18
CA HIS A 25 -9.97 -8.53 33.18
C HIS A 25 -10.26 -10.01 32.97
N ARG A 26 -11.44 -10.34 32.43
CA ARG A 26 -11.88 -11.73 32.17
C ARG A 26 -11.55 -12.20 30.76
N LYS A 27 -10.90 -11.36 29.95
CA LYS A 27 -10.57 -11.62 28.53
C LYS A 27 -11.80 -12.06 27.72
N LEU A 28 -12.97 -11.51 28.02
CA LEU A 28 -14.20 -11.76 27.28
C LEU A 28 -14.28 -10.81 26.08
N SER A 29 -14.61 -11.36 24.91
CA SER A 29 -14.86 -10.56 23.71
C SER A 29 -16.18 -9.80 23.85
N PHE A 30 -16.13 -8.49 23.69
CA PHE A 30 -17.35 -7.67 23.69
C PHE A 30 -18.30 -8.08 22.56
N ASN A 31 -17.77 -8.44 21.39
CA ASN A 31 -18.59 -8.89 20.27
C ASN A 31 -19.26 -10.24 20.55
N ASP A 32 -18.60 -11.15 21.26
CA ASP A 32 -19.21 -12.42 21.68
C ASP A 32 -20.38 -12.17 22.65
N ILE A 33 -20.23 -11.21 23.57
CA ILE A 33 -21.30 -10.80 24.49
C ILE A 33 -22.48 -10.19 23.71
N ILE A 34 -22.21 -9.32 22.75
CA ILE A 34 -23.23 -8.72 21.88
C ILE A 34 -23.99 -9.78 21.07
N LYS A 35 -23.27 -10.79 20.55
CA LYS A 35 -23.82 -11.91 19.79
C LYS A 35 -24.72 -12.81 20.67
N GLU A 36 -24.27 -13.15 21.87
CA GLU A 36 -25.06 -13.92 22.84
C GLU A 36 -26.31 -13.14 23.29
N ALA A 37 -26.18 -11.81 23.41
CA ALA A 37 -27.29 -10.92 23.70
C ALA A 37 -28.26 -10.72 22.51
N LYS A 38 -27.99 -11.33 21.35
CA LYS A 38 -28.78 -11.19 20.11
C LYS A 38 -28.94 -9.74 19.65
N LEU A 39 -27.92 -8.92 19.88
CA LEU A 39 -27.86 -7.53 19.45
C LEU A 39 -27.05 -7.41 18.15
N GLU A 40 -27.40 -6.44 17.30
CA GLU A 40 -26.63 -6.15 16.09
C GLU A 40 -25.33 -5.41 16.45
N VAL A 41 -24.19 -5.93 16.01
CA VAL A 41 -22.86 -5.35 16.27
C VAL A 41 -22.76 -3.94 15.67
N ASN A 42 -22.64 -2.95 16.54
CA ASN A 42 -22.48 -1.54 16.18
C ASN A 42 -21.00 -1.15 16.26
N ILE A 43 -20.21 -1.64 15.31
CA ILE A 43 -18.91 -1.04 15.02
C ILE A 43 -19.20 0.26 14.26
N PRO A 44 -18.52 1.38 14.53
CA PRO A 44 -18.58 2.54 13.64
C PRO A 44 -18.11 2.08 12.24
N ARG A 45 -19.05 1.69 11.39
CA ARG A 45 -18.78 1.18 10.05
C ARG A 45 -18.47 2.38 9.17
N GLY A 46 -17.27 2.93 9.31
CA GLY A 46 -16.67 3.66 8.20
C GLY A 46 -16.64 2.72 6.99
N LYS A 47 -16.81 3.27 5.77
CA LYS A 47 -16.79 2.50 4.51
C LYS A 47 -15.64 1.46 4.44
N TRP A 48 -14.54 1.76 5.10
CA TRP A 48 -13.28 1.00 5.09
C TRP A 48 -13.05 0.11 6.32
N SER A 49 -14.03 -0.04 7.24
CA SER A 49 -13.84 -0.82 8.47
C SER A 49 -13.54 -2.31 8.22
N PHE A 50 -13.86 -2.81 7.04
CA PHE A 50 -13.55 -4.17 6.61
C PHE A 50 -12.04 -4.40 6.39
N LEU A 51 -11.25 -3.33 6.28
CA LEU A 51 -9.80 -3.41 6.22
C LEU A 51 -9.18 -3.71 7.59
N ASP A 52 -9.83 -3.32 8.68
CA ASP A 52 -9.30 -3.51 10.03
C ASP A 52 -9.94 -4.68 10.77
N ASN A 53 -11.20 -4.98 10.50
CA ASN A 53 -11.98 -5.92 11.29
C ASN A 53 -12.73 -6.92 10.41
N ASN A 54 -12.80 -8.17 10.87
CA ASN A 54 -13.66 -9.17 10.25
C ASN A 54 -15.15 -8.93 10.58
N ALA A 55 -16.04 -9.77 10.04
CA ALA A 55 -17.48 -9.68 10.29
C ALA A 55 -17.85 -9.83 11.78
N ASP A 56 -17.02 -10.54 12.55
CA ASP A 56 -17.17 -10.70 14.00
C ASP A 56 -16.53 -9.55 14.80
N GLY A 57 -15.99 -8.52 14.13
CA GLY A 57 -15.36 -7.35 14.73
C GLY A 57 -13.99 -7.59 15.37
N ASN A 58 -13.33 -8.70 15.04
CA ASN A 58 -11.97 -8.99 15.45
C ASN A 58 -10.96 -8.33 14.50
N SER A 59 -9.87 -7.78 15.06
CA SER A 59 -8.82 -7.15 14.26
C SER A 59 -8.14 -8.14 13.32
N LEU A 60 -7.90 -7.69 12.10
CA LEU A 60 -7.27 -8.46 11.04
C LEU A 60 -5.73 -8.38 11.12
N ASN A 61 -5.07 -9.52 10.87
CA ASN A 61 -3.64 -9.52 10.58
C ASN A 61 -3.39 -8.90 9.18
N TYR A 62 -2.14 -8.55 8.87
CA TYR A 62 -1.79 -7.88 7.61
C TYR A 62 -2.30 -8.63 6.37
N ASP A 63 -2.02 -9.92 6.26
CA ASP A 63 -2.41 -10.75 5.12
C ASP A 63 -3.93 -10.76 4.90
N GLN A 64 -4.72 -10.77 5.98
CA GLN A 64 -6.17 -10.67 5.90
C GLN A 64 -6.64 -9.29 5.41
N ARG A 65 -5.94 -8.20 5.75
CA ARG A 65 -6.28 -6.86 5.23
C ARG A 65 -5.96 -6.77 3.75
N VAL A 66 -4.82 -7.34 3.34
CA VAL A 66 -4.41 -7.44 1.93
C VAL A 66 -5.46 -8.23 1.14
N GLN A 67 -5.87 -9.40 1.63
CA GLN A 67 -6.93 -10.20 1.02
C GLN A 67 -8.23 -9.41 0.86
N ASN A 68 -8.69 -8.77 1.93
CA ASN A 68 -9.92 -7.98 1.91
C ASN A 68 -9.85 -6.82 0.91
N ALA A 69 -8.71 -6.12 0.85
CA ALA A 69 -8.49 -5.06 -0.12
C ALA A 69 -8.40 -5.57 -1.56
N ALA A 70 -7.81 -6.75 -1.78
CA ALA A 70 -7.75 -7.42 -3.08
C ALA A 70 -9.13 -7.84 -3.58
N ASP A 71 -9.95 -8.42 -2.70
CA ASP A 71 -11.33 -8.78 -3.02
C ASP A 71 -12.17 -7.54 -3.35
N TYR A 72 -12.01 -6.46 -2.58
CA TYR A 72 -12.69 -5.19 -2.88
C TYR A 72 -12.25 -4.62 -4.24
N LEU A 73 -10.94 -4.60 -4.51
CA LEU A 73 -10.42 -4.14 -5.79
C LEU A 73 -11.01 -4.95 -6.96
N LYS A 74 -11.07 -6.28 -6.86
CA LYS A 74 -11.59 -7.15 -7.92
C LYS A 74 -13.09 -7.00 -8.14
N ASN A 75 -13.85 -6.99 -7.05
CA ASN A 75 -15.31 -7.14 -7.13
C ASN A 75 -16.03 -5.80 -7.25
N GLU A 76 -15.50 -4.76 -6.61
CA GLU A 76 -16.19 -3.45 -6.50
C GLU A 76 -15.59 -2.40 -7.44
N ILE A 77 -14.28 -2.44 -7.69
CA ILE A 77 -13.61 -1.44 -8.52
C ILE A 77 -13.41 -1.93 -9.95
N LEU A 78 -12.77 -3.08 -10.14
CA LEU A 78 -12.41 -3.65 -11.45
C LEU A 78 -13.60 -4.34 -12.13
N THR A 79 -14.72 -3.63 -12.19
CA THR A 79 -15.88 -4.00 -13.00
C THR A 79 -15.51 -4.02 -14.48
N GLU A 80 -16.27 -4.76 -15.30
CA GLU A 80 -16.05 -4.81 -16.75
C GLU A 80 -16.09 -3.42 -17.39
N LYS A 81 -16.98 -2.55 -16.89
CA LYS A 81 -17.06 -1.15 -17.33
C LYS A 81 -15.76 -0.41 -17.03
N TYR A 82 -15.25 -0.50 -15.80
CA TYR A 82 -14.01 0.19 -15.42
C TYR A 82 -12.82 -0.29 -16.25
N LYS A 83 -12.71 -1.61 -16.49
CA LYS A 83 -11.65 -2.18 -17.34
C LYS A 83 -11.72 -1.64 -18.77
N GLN A 84 -12.93 -1.53 -19.34
CA GLN A 84 -13.14 -0.94 -20.67
C GLN A 84 -12.77 0.55 -20.69
N ASP A 85 -13.26 1.34 -19.73
CA ASP A 85 -13.04 2.78 -19.67
C ASP A 85 -11.54 3.12 -19.50
N LYS A 86 -10.78 2.27 -18.79
CA LYS A 86 -9.33 2.45 -18.56
C LYS A 86 -8.44 1.68 -19.54
N ASN A 87 -9.01 1.00 -20.53
CA ASN A 87 -8.31 0.14 -21.50
C ASN A 87 -7.33 -0.83 -20.82
N LEU A 88 -7.81 -1.58 -19.81
CA LEU A 88 -7.02 -2.60 -19.12
C LEU A 88 -7.08 -3.93 -19.88
N GLU A 89 -5.92 -4.53 -20.15
CA GLU A 89 -5.83 -5.87 -20.74
C GLU A 89 -6.25 -6.96 -19.74
N PHE A 90 -6.45 -8.18 -20.25
CA PHE A 90 -6.73 -9.35 -19.42
C PHE A 90 -5.62 -9.54 -18.37
N ASN A 91 -5.99 -9.63 -17.09
CA ASN A 91 -5.10 -9.72 -15.93
C ASN A 91 -4.23 -8.48 -15.61
N GLN A 92 -4.53 -7.31 -16.16
CA GLN A 92 -3.89 -6.08 -15.73
C GLN A 92 -4.66 -5.34 -14.64
N ALA A 93 -3.93 -4.90 -13.61
CA ALA A 93 -4.43 -3.91 -12.67
C ALA A 93 -4.13 -2.47 -13.17
N PRO A 94 -4.93 -1.48 -12.77
CA PRO A 94 -4.60 -0.07 -12.99
C PRO A 94 -3.38 0.32 -12.15
N THR A 95 -2.68 1.37 -12.57
CA THR A 95 -1.69 2.03 -11.72
C THR A 95 -2.40 2.74 -10.55
N LEU A 96 -1.66 3.02 -9.47
CA LEU A 96 -2.19 3.81 -8.34
C LEU A 96 -2.74 5.18 -8.78
N ASP A 97 -2.08 5.85 -9.73
CA ASP A 97 -2.51 7.15 -10.23
C ASP A 97 -3.84 7.04 -10.98
N LYS A 98 -3.98 6.06 -11.89
CA LYS A 98 -5.24 5.81 -12.60
C LYS A 98 -6.37 5.45 -11.63
N LEU A 99 -6.06 4.68 -10.60
CA LEU A 99 -7.01 4.31 -9.56
C LEU A 99 -7.45 5.52 -8.74
N ARG A 100 -6.54 6.46 -8.46
CA ARG A 100 -6.80 7.67 -7.67
C ARG A 100 -7.77 8.65 -8.34
N GLU A 101 -7.84 8.65 -9.68
CA GLU A 101 -8.75 9.52 -10.45
C GLU A 101 -10.23 9.30 -10.09
N GLU A 102 -10.64 8.06 -9.85
CA GLU A 102 -12.05 7.68 -9.62
C GLU A 102 -12.29 6.99 -8.28
N HIS A 103 -11.26 6.35 -7.72
CA HIS A 103 -11.29 5.61 -6.46
C HIS A 103 -10.25 6.13 -5.46
N GLY A 104 -10.06 7.46 -5.45
CA GLY A 104 -9.12 8.12 -4.54
C GLY A 104 -9.41 7.86 -3.05
N ASP A 105 -10.66 7.56 -2.71
CA ASP A 105 -11.07 7.17 -1.36
C ASP A 105 -10.58 5.78 -0.97
N PHE A 106 -10.59 4.80 -1.89
CA PHE A 106 -9.96 3.50 -1.68
C PHE A 106 -8.44 3.63 -1.55
N VAL A 107 -7.82 4.44 -2.41
CA VAL A 107 -6.38 4.69 -2.38
C VAL A 107 -5.94 5.35 -1.07
N ALA A 108 -6.74 6.31 -0.57
CA ALA A 108 -6.50 6.92 0.74
C ALA A 108 -6.64 5.89 1.86
N ALA A 109 -7.69 5.06 1.83
CA ALA A 109 -7.92 4.04 2.84
C ALA A 109 -6.76 3.05 2.94
N ILE A 110 -6.34 2.42 1.84
CA ILE A 110 -5.22 1.48 1.90
C ILE A 110 -3.93 2.15 2.40
N GLY A 111 -3.74 3.45 2.12
CA GLY A 111 -2.64 4.25 2.67
C GLY A 111 -2.74 4.44 4.18
N ASP A 112 -3.90 4.86 4.68
CA ASP A 112 -4.19 5.09 6.11
C ASP A 112 -4.07 3.79 6.93
N HIS A 113 -4.39 2.65 6.32
CA HIS A 113 -4.29 1.32 6.92
C HIS A 113 -2.94 0.63 6.68
N HIS A 114 -1.97 1.32 6.04
CA HIS A 114 -0.64 0.83 5.70
C HIS A 114 -0.63 -0.49 4.90
N ILE A 115 -1.55 -0.64 3.96
CA ILE A 115 -1.66 -1.80 3.07
C ILE A 115 -0.98 -1.49 1.73
N SER A 116 0.00 -2.31 1.36
CA SER A 116 0.73 -2.16 0.09
C SER A 116 -0.17 -2.46 -1.10
N TYR A 117 -0.28 -1.51 -2.04
CA TYR A 117 -1.00 -1.75 -3.30
C TYR A 117 -0.42 -2.91 -4.10
N ASN A 118 0.90 -3.09 -4.07
CA ASN A 118 1.53 -4.21 -4.78
C ASN A 118 1.13 -5.56 -4.19
N ASP A 119 0.96 -5.64 -2.86
CA ASP A 119 0.51 -6.88 -2.22
C ASP A 119 -0.96 -7.15 -2.59
N ILE A 120 -1.78 -6.10 -2.67
CA ILE A 120 -3.16 -6.19 -3.17
C ILE A 120 -3.19 -6.73 -4.61
N ILE A 121 -2.34 -6.22 -5.50
CA ILE A 121 -2.28 -6.68 -6.91
C ILE A 121 -1.85 -8.14 -7.02
N LYS A 122 -0.83 -8.53 -6.24
CA LYS A 122 -0.36 -9.92 -6.18
C LYS A 122 -1.45 -10.86 -5.66
N GLU A 123 -2.08 -10.52 -4.54
CA GLU A 123 -3.16 -11.31 -3.94
C GLU A 123 -4.37 -11.40 -4.89
N ALA A 124 -4.66 -10.34 -5.61
CA ALA A 124 -5.71 -10.31 -6.61
C ALA A 124 -5.41 -11.16 -7.86
N ASN A 125 -4.21 -11.73 -7.99
CA ASN A 125 -3.70 -12.47 -9.15
C ASN A 125 -3.63 -11.61 -10.43
N PHE A 126 -3.27 -10.33 -10.28
CA PHE A 126 -2.99 -9.44 -11.41
C PHE A 126 -1.48 -9.31 -11.64
N GLU A 127 -1.13 -8.98 -12.88
CA GLU A 127 0.24 -8.58 -13.19
C GLU A 127 0.55 -7.21 -12.56
N ILE A 128 1.73 -7.10 -11.96
CA ILE A 128 2.21 -5.85 -11.36
C ILE A 128 2.42 -4.83 -12.49
N ASN A 129 1.46 -3.93 -12.65
CA ASN A 129 1.51 -2.84 -13.61
C ASN A 129 2.12 -1.61 -12.94
N ILE A 130 3.40 -1.69 -12.57
CA ILE A 130 4.17 -0.50 -12.17
C ILE A 130 4.49 0.25 -13.46
N PRO A 131 4.17 1.56 -13.56
CA PRO A 131 4.65 2.34 -14.67
C PRO A 131 6.18 2.25 -14.69
N ARG A 132 6.73 1.63 -15.74
CA ARG A 132 8.17 1.53 -15.98
C ARG A 132 8.71 2.92 -16.32
N GLY A 133 8.87 3.75 -15.30
CA GLY A 133 9.62 5.00 -15.41
C GLY A 133 11.09 4.69 -15.66
N LYS A 134 11.85 5.69 -16.13
CA LYS A 134 13.31 5.60 -16.36
C LYS A 134 14.06 4.94 -15.19
N TRP A 135 13.56 5.13 -13.96
CA TRP A 135 14.18 4.69 -12.72
C TRP A 135 13.57 3.42 -12.11
N SER A 136 12.60 2.76 -12.74
CA SER A 136 11.92 1.60 -12.15
C SER A 136 12.84 0.40 -11.88
N PHE A 137 14.02 0.38 -12.49
CA PHE A 137 15.07 -0.61 -12.24
C PHE A 137 15.71 -0.47 -10.85
N LEU A 138 15.49 0.66 -10.15
CA LEU A 138 15.91 0.85 -8.76
C LEU A 138 14.92 0.23 -7.78
N ASP A 139 13.65 0.11 -8.17
CA ASP A 139 12.58 -0.36 -7.30
C ASP A 139 12.24 -1.82 -7.56
N THR A 140 12.34 -2.26 -8.82
CA THR A 140 11.87 -3.56 -9.26
C THR A 140 12.79 -4.26 -10.25
N ASN A 141 12.77 -5.60 -10.21
CA ASN A 141 13.44 -6.44 -11.19
C ASN A 141 12.64 -6.54 -12.51
N ALA A 142 13.19 -7.26 -13.49
CA ALA A 142 12.57 -7.43 -14.81
C ALA A 142 11.19 -8.11 -14.76
N GLU A 143 10.96 -8.94 -13.74
CA GLU A 143 9.69 -9.61 -13.45
C GLU A 143 8.72 -8.74 -12.63
N GLY A 144 9.07 -7.51 -12.29
CA GLY A 144 8.23 -6.57 -11.54
C GLY A 144 8.22 -6.78 -10.02
N ASN A 145 9.10 -7.64 -9.48
CA ASN A 145 9.25 -7.84 -8.05
C ASN A 145 10.08 -6.72 -7.42
N LEU A 146 9.72 -6.30 -6.21
CA LEU A 146 10.51 -5.33 -5.43
C LEU A 146 11.92 -5.84 -5.19
N LEU A 147 12.88 -4.93 -5.34
CA LEU A 147 14.28 -5.17 -5.00
C LEU A 147 14.49 -5.04 -3.49
N THR A 148 15.44 -5.80 -2.96
CA THR A 148 16.02 -5.50 -1.65
C THR A 148 16.87 -4.23 -1.73
N TYR A 149 17.14 -3.60 -0.59
CA TYR A 149 18.04 -2.45 -0.52
C TYR A 149 19.39 -2.73 -1.21
N ASP A 150 20.00 -3.89 -0.95
CA ASP A 150 21.27 -4.27 -1.56
C ASP A 150 21.18 -4.39 -3.09
N GLN A 151 20.06 -4.91 -3.61
CA GLN A 151 19.81 -5.00 -5.04
C GLN A 151 19.61 -3.62 -5.68
N SER A 152 18.85 -2.73 -5.01
CA SER A 152 18.68 -1.34 -5.46
C SER A 152 20.01 -0.58 -5.48
N VAL A 153 20.84 -0.75 -4.44
CA VAL A 153 22.19 -0.17 -4.37
C VAL A 153 23.08 -0.71 -5.49
N GLN A 154 23.06 -2.03 -5.74
CA GLN A 154 23.83 -2.63 -6.82
C GLN A 154 23.40 -2.06 -8.18
N ASN A 155 22.11 -1.98 -8.44
CA ASN A 155 21.57 -1.42 -9.68
C ASN A 155 21.93 0.06 -9.86
N ALA A 156 21.84 0.87 -8.79
CA ALA A 156 22.26 2.27 -8.81
C ALA A 156 23.76 2.42 -9.09
N ALA A 157 24.60 1.56 -8.48
CA ALA A 157 26.04 1.57 -8.67
C ALA A 157 26.43 1.17 -10.11
N GLU A 158 25.77 0.17 -10.67
CA GLU A 158 25.95 -0.25 -12.06
C GLU A 158 25.56 0.87 -13.03
N TYR A 159 24.42 1.53 -12.81
CA TYR A 159 24.00 2.69 -13.61
C TYR A 159 24.99 3.85 -13.51
N LEU A 160 25.40 4.22 -12.30
CA LEU A 160 26.40 5.27 -12.06
C LEU A 160 27.69 4.96 -12.84
N LYS A 161 28.15 3.71 -12.80
CA LYS A 161 29.40 3.31 -13.47
C LYS A 161 29.29 3.30 -14.99
N ASN A 162 28.19 2.78 -15.53
CA ASN A 162 28.08 2.47 -16.95
C ASN A 162 27.49 3.62 -17.76
N GLU A 163 26.54 4.36 -17.19
CA GLU A 163 25.76 5.38 -17.91
C GLU A 163 26.17 6.81 -17.55
N ILE A 164 26.63 7.04 -16.31
CA ILE A 164 27.02 8.38 -15.84
C ILE A 164 28.53 8.58 -15.94
N LEU A 165 29.33 7.69 -15.34
CA LEU A 165 30.80 7.77 -15.30
C LEU A 165 31.48 7.35 -16.60
N THR A 166 30.95 7.82 -17.71
CA THR A 166 31.56 7.75 -19.03
C THR A 166 32.89 8.51 -19.06
N GLU A 167 33.76 8.17 -20.00
CA GLU A 167 35.03 8.89 -20.20
C GLU A 167 34.82 10.38 -20.47
N LYS A 168 33.75 10.73 -21.19
CA LYS A 168 33.37 12.11 -21.45
C LYS A 168 33.02 12.86 -20.16
N PHE A 169 32.15 12.29 -19.34
CA PHE A 169 31.75 12.93 -18.07
C PHE A 169 32.95 13.16 -17.15
N LYS A 170 33.84 12.15 -17.05
CA LYS A 170 35.07 12.27 -16.25
C LYS A 170 36.00 13.36 -16.76
N GLN A 171 36.16 13.48 -18.07
CA GLN A 171 36.96 14.54 -18.69
C GLN A 171 36.36 15.93 -18.46
N ASP A 172 35.05 16.08 -18.70
CA ASP A 172 34.35 17.36 -18.56
C ASP A 172 34.38 17.84 -17.09
N ASN A 173 34.41 16.91 -16.12
CA ASN A 173 34.41 17.20 -14.68
C ASN A 173 35.77 17.03 -13.98
N ASN A 174 36.85 16.76 -14.72
CA ASN A 174 38.21 16.51 -14.20
C ASN A 174 38.27 15.47 -13.06
N ILE A 175 37.58 14.34 -13.25
CA ILE A 175 37.54 13.22 -12.30
C ILE A 175 38.69 12.25 -12.62
N GLU A 176 39.59 12.05 -11.66
CA GLU A 176 40.71 11.11 -11.81
C GLU A 176 40.27 9.65 -11.73
N LEU A 177 41.17 8.75 -12.16
CA LEU A 177 40.97 7.31 -12.06
C LEU A 177 40.73 6.90 -10.60
N ASN A 178 39.62 6.20 -10.34
CA ASN A 178 39.16 5.76 -9.01
C ASN A 178 38.64 6.85 -8.08
N GLN A 179 38.40 8.07 -8.58
CA GLN A 179 37.66 9.08 -7.82
C GLN A 179 36.16 9.00 -8.10
N ALA A 180 35.35 9.25 -7.08
CA ALA A 180 33.91 9.39 -7.21
C ALA A 180 33.56 10.85 -7.56
N PRO A 181 32.52 11.07 -8.37
CA PRO A 181 32.00 12.42 -8.61
C PRO A 181 31.37 12.97 -7.33
N THR A 182 31.38 14.29 -7.21
CA THR A 182 30.65 14.99 -6.14
C THR A 182 29.16 15.11 -6.50
N ILE A 183 28.30 15.27 -5.49
CA ILE A 183 26.87 15.52 -5.74
C ILE A 183 26.63 16.74 -6.63
N PRO A 184 27.30 17.90 -6.45
CA PRO A 184 27.13 19.04 -7.35
C PRO A 184 27.43 18.71 -8.82
N GLN A 185 28.52 17.99 -9.11
CA GLN A 185 28.86 17.55 -10.47
C GLN A 185 27.77 16.64 -11.06
N LEU A 186 27.23 15.73 -10.25
CA LEU A 186 26.11 14.88 -10.66
C LEU A 186 24.82 15.69 -10.87
N GLN A 187 24.58 16.73 -10.08
CA GLN A 187 23.35 17.54 -10.18
C GLN A 187 23.32 18.43 -11.43
N GLU A 188 24.47 18.78 -12.01
CA GLU A 188 24.53 19.62 -13.20
C GLU A 188 23.98 18.90 -14.44
N GLU A 189 24.29 17.62 -14.60
CA GLU A 189 23.91 16.82 -15.79
C GLU A 189 22.93 15.67 -15.51
N HIS A 190 22.88 15.18 -14.27
CA HIS A 190 22.13 13.97 -13.86
C HIS A 190 21.26 14.20 -12.62
N LYS A 191 20.65 15.39 -12.52
CA LYS A 191 19.75 15.77 -11.42
C LYS A 191 18.62 14.77 -11.20
N ASP A 192 18.10 14.18 -12.26
CA ASP A 192 17.02 13.20 -12.21
C ASP A 192 17.45 11.89 -11.54
N PHE A 193 18.68 11.42 -11.78
CA PHE A 193 19.27 10.28 -11.09
C PHE A 193 19.44 10.57 -9.59
N ILE A 194 20.03 11.72 -9.24
CA ILE A 194 20.19 12.13 -7.83
C ILE A 194 18.85 12.20 -7.11
N SER A 195 17.81 12.70 -7.78
CA SER A 195 16.46 12.76 -7.22
C SER A 195 15.84 11.37 -7.04
N ALA A 196 16.17 10.42 -7.93
CA ALA A 196 15.67 9.05 -7.86
C ALA A 196 16.29 8.23 -6.72
N ILE A 197 17.56 8.46 -6.38
CA ILE A 197 18.26 7.75 -5.29
C ILE A 197 18.21 8.47 -3.94
N GLY A 198 17.68 9.69 -3.90
CA GLY A 198 17.64 10.56 -2.71
C GLY A 198 16.33 10.53 -1.93
N ASN A 199 15.32 9.81 -2.41
CA ASN A 199 14.04 9.57 -1.72
C ASN A 199 14.06 8.22 -1.00
#